data_AF-E7QST2-F1
#
_entry.id   AF-E7QST2-F1
#
_cell.length_a   1.000
_cell.length_b   1.000
_cell.length_c   1.000
_cell.angle_alpha   90.00
_cell.angle_beta   90.00
_cell.angle_gamma   90.00
#
_symmetry.space_group_name_H-M   'P 1'
#
loop_
_entity.id
_entity.type
_entity.pdbx_description
1 polymer ?
#
loop_
_entity_poly.entity_id
_entity_poly.type
_entity_poly.pdbx_seq_one_letter_code
_entity_poly.pdbx_strand_id
1 'polypeptide(L)'
;MSVRKDGKYAVVGTKWGTTGTVLVDVSDSSSLKQVHYLGNSNDAPNIDVKFDSRNGLYHRAIEKTWSGNFEIVDYGFSAGTPTNPTVVGSVSDGKSHNVRPHPTKPVLYTMNYGLESNGFDVYDVSDPTSPRKLGEYGPQGAGHDINVDPERDLLCCAYQSGQFIGFIIYDVSDPRNPTEIGRFDYTKRKSYDEANVGEEAFGAAHHGHFDPRRDLLVLGDERPQGVPGGKHVFDIGWKNGSLKNPVPVGFTVSPNARRMEDEYAERFDWTGHHFDIVPKGEATLVASADWHEGVVVYDITDPTTPTPVDRYRTDDGVSDIRVNDEVSQLGKAPMAWKTEYNEERDFIVASDTFTGLYTFELTS
;
A
#
# COMPACT_ATOMS: atom_id res chain seq x y z
N MET A 1 4.80 -0.66 5.46
CA MET A 1 4.39 -1.09 6.83
C MET A 1 3.20 -2.05 6.74
N SER A 2 3.03 -2.92 7.74
CA SER A 2 1.79 -3.66 8.01
C SER A 2 1.54 -3.81 9.51
N VAL A 3 0.28 -3.95 9.93
CA VAL A 3 -0.16 -4.16 11.30
C VAL A 3 -0.72 -5.57 11.42
N ARG A 4 -0.31 -6.30 12.46
CA ARG A 4 -0.79 -7.66 12.69
C ARG A 4 -2.29 -7.61 13.00
N LYS A 5 -3.03 -8.65 12.62
CA LYS A 5 -4.49 -8.72 12.82
C LYS A 5 -4.94 -8.38 14.25
N ASP A 6 -4.25 -8.93 15.25
CA ASP A 6 -4.54 -8.66 16.67
C ASP A 6 -4.10 -7.27 17.17
N GLY A 7 -3.54 -6.46 16.28
CA GLY A 7 -3.11 -5.09 16.52
C GLY A 7 -1.97 -4.96 17.53
N LYS A 8 -1.21 -6.03 17.83
CA LYS A 8 -0.11 -5.97 18.82
C LYS A 8 1.25 -5.59 18.23
N TYR A 9 1.46 -5.89 16.96
CA TYR A 9 2.72 -5.54 16.28
C TYR A 9 2.46 -4.81 14.98
N ALA A 10 3.32 -3.85 14.68
CA ALA A 10 3.52 -3.32 13.35
C ALA A 10 4.88 -3.78 12.83
N VAL A 11 4.99 -4.06 11.53
CA VAL A 11 6.26 -4.27 10.84
C VAL A 11 6.45 -3.16 9.81
N VAL A 12 7.63 -2.56 9.81
CA VAL A 12 7.99 -1.45 8.92
C VAL A 12 9.20 -1.88 8.11
N GLY A 13 9.12 -1.71 6.80
CA GLY A 13 10.28 -1.85 5.93
C GLY A 13 10.99 -0.52 5.76
N THR A 14 12.29 -0.55 5.48
CA THR A 14 13.11 0.66 5.39
C THR A 14 13.58 0.94 3.96
N LYS A 15 13.78 2.23 3.66
CA LYS A 15 14.30 2.75 2.39
C LYS A 15 15.09 4.04 2.67
N TRP A 16 15.93 4.44 1.72
CA TRP A 16 16.73 5.67 1.75
C TRP A 16 17.69 5.77 2.95
N GLY A 17 18.81 5.05 2.86
CA GLY A 17 19.87 5.06 3.86
C GLY A 17 19.70 4.08 5.04
N THR A 18 18.68 3.22 5.01
CA THR A 18 18.52 2.09 5.94
C THR A 18 17.93 0.89 5.20
N THR A 19 18.38 -0.33 5.52
CA THR A 19 18.08 -1.55 4.76
C THR A 19 17.65 -2.70 5.67
N GLY A 20 16.37 -3.08 5.60
CA GLY A 20 15.82 -4.13 6.44
C GLY A 20 14.40 -3.85 6.90
N THR A 21 14.06 -4.44 8.05
CA THR A 21 12.74 -4.34 8.66
C THR A 21 12.83 -4.09 10.16
N VAL A 22 11.85 -3.36 10.69
CA VAL A 22 11.68 -3.08 12.12
C VAL A 22 10.35 -3.69 12.56
N LEU A 23 10.38 -4.53 13.59
CA LEU A 23 9.16 -4.96 14.28
C LEU A 23 8.95 -4.06 15.50
N VAL A 24 7.75 -3.51 15.63
CA VAL A 24 7.38 -2.58 16.68
C VAL A 24 6.17 -3.13 17.44
N ASP A 25 6.28 -3.20 18.76
CA ASP A 25 5.15 -3.45 19.66
C ASP A 25 4.28 -2.20 19.72
N VAL A 26 3.03 -2.36 19.29
CA VAL A 26 2.00 -1.33 19.28
C VAL A 26 0.81 -1.73 20.16
N SER A 27 1.02 -2.69 21.07
CA SER A 27 0.02 -3.13 22.06
C SER A 27 -0.45 -1.97 22.95
N ASP A 28 0.45 -1.04 23.27
CA ASP A 28 0.12 0.27 23.83
C ASP A 28 0.30 1.32 22.74
N SER A 29 -0.82 1.84 22.21
CA SER A 29 -0.81 2.84 21.12
C SER A 29 -0.11 4.13 21.55
N SER A 30 -0.04 4.43 22.84
CA SER A 30 0.63 5.62 23.38
C SER A 30 2.14 5.44 23.59
N SER A 31 2.66 4.20 23.50
CA SER A 31 4.05 3.88 23.80
C SER A 31 4.58 2.77 22.90
N LEU A 32 4.97 3.15 21.68
CA LEU A 32 5.52 2.22 20.69
C LEU A 32 6.93 1.77 21.08
N LYS A 33 7.21 0.47 20.97
CA LYS A 33 8.51 -0.09 21.35
C LYS A 33 9.08 -0.95 20.23
N GLN A 34 10.26 -0.59 19.73
CA GLN A 34 10.99 -1.46 18.82
C GLN A 34 11.31 -2.79 19.52
N VAL A 35 10.92 -3.90 18.91
CA VAL A 35 11.18 -5.27 19.39
C VAL A 35 12.47 -5.80 18.76
N HIS A 36 12.60 -5.67 17.44
CA HIS A 36 13.81 -6.02 16.71
C HIS A 36 13.99 -5.14 15.48
N TYR A 37 15.25 -5.08 15.04
CA TYR A 37 15.64 -4.69 13.70
C TYR A 37 16.26 -5.89 13.02
N LEU A 38 15.88 -6.17 11.78
CA LEU A 38 16.46 -7.22 10.95
C LEU A 38 16.98 -6.60 9.65
N GLY A 39 18.30 -6.47 9.56
CA GLY A 39 18.96 -5.96 8.35
C GLY A 39 18.79 -6.89 7.15
N ASN A 40 19.27 -6.41 5.99
CA ASN A 40 19.35 -7.20 4.78
C ASN A 40 20.81 -7.49 4.41
N SER A 41 21.15 -8.73 4.05
CA SER A 41 22.54 -9.10 3.75
C SER A 41 23.03 -8.58 2.39
N ASN A 42 22.12 -8.17 1.51
CA ASN A 42 22.40 -7.60 0.20
C ASN A 42 22.21 -6.07 0.14
N ASP A 43 22.03 -5.43 1.30
CA ASP A 43 21.72 -3.99 1.43
C ASP A 43 20.52 -3.53 0.62
N ALA A 44 19.57 -4.43 0.31
CA ALA A 44 18.36 -4.04 -0.39
C ALA A 44 17.35 -3.41 0.58
N PRO A 45 16.73 -2.28 0.20
CA PRO A 45 15.60 -1.73 0.93
C PRO A 45 14.38 -2.64 0.78
N ASN A 46 13.52 -2.59 1.79
CA ASN A 46 12.29 -3.37 1.84
C ASN A 46 11.11 -2.40 1.80
N ILE A 47 10.74 -1.92 0.60
CA ILE A 47 9.70 -0.90 0.46
C ILE A 47 8.33 -1.38 0.94
N ASP A 48 8.08 -2.69 0.86
CA ASP A 48 6.85 -3.30 1.35
C ASP A 48 7.08 -4.53 2.23
N VAL A 49 6.21 -4.66 3.23
CA VAL A 49 6.21 -5.70 4.24
C VAL A 49 4.77 -6.05 4.60
N LYS A 50 4.48 -7.33 4.81
CA LYS A 50 3.15 -7.81 5.19
C LYS A 50 3.24 -8.99 6.16
N PHE A 51 2.43 -8.99 7.21
CA PHE A 51 2.29 -10.18 8.05
C PHE A 51 1.66 -11.33 7.26
N ASP A 52 2.16 -12.55 7.48
CA ASP A 52 1.54 -13.76 6.95
C ASP A 52 0.21 -14.04 7.69
N SER A 53 -0.68 -14.80 7.04
CA SER A 53 -1.87 -15.38 7.69
C SER A 53 -1.54 -16.23 8.93
N ARG A 54 -0.31 -16.77 9.01
CA ARG A 54 0.21 -17.57 10.11
C ARG A 54 0.97 -16.68 11.09
N ASN A 55 0.59 -16.75 12.36
CA ASN A 55 1.27 -16.02 13.43
C ASN A 55 2.76 -16.37 13.49
N GLY A 56 3.62 -15.35 13.68
CA GLY A 56 5.07 -15.54 13.77
C GLY A 56 5.80 -15.50 12.43
N LEU A 57 5.11 -15.23 11.31
CA LEU A 57 5.73 -14.98 10.01
C LEU A 57 5.38 -13.59 9.46
N TYR A 58 6.31 -12.97 8.75
CA TYR A 58 6.05 -11.85 7.85
C TYR A 58 6.87 -11.96 6.57
N HIS A 59 6.37 -11.33 5.51
CA HIS A 59 7.02 -11.24 4.20
C HIS A 59 7.60 -9.84 4.03
N ARG A 60 8.74 -9.75 3.36
CA ARG A 60 9.33 -8.47 2.94
C ARG A 60 9.75 -8.52 1.48
N ALA A 61 9.32 -7.53 0.70
CA ALA A 61 9.73 -7.36 -0.69
C ALA A 61 11.18 -6.88 -0.75
N ILE A 62 11.94 -7.33 -1.73
CA ILE A 62 13.25 -6.79 -2.08
C ILE A 62 13.05 -5.81 -3.25
N GLU A 63 13.49 -4.55 -3.11
CA GLU A 63 13.27 -3.56 -4.16
C GLU A 63 13.91 -3.98 -5.50
N LYS A 64 13.17 -3.76 -6.60
CA LYS A 64 13.49 -4.15 -7.99
C LYS A 64 14.90 -3.87 -8.50
N THR A 65 15.62 -2.91 -7.93
CA THR A 65 16.99 -2.57 -8.34
C THR A 65 18.04 -3.49 -7.73
N TRP A 66 17.66 -4.27 -6.71
CA TRP A 66 18.49 -5.29 -6.08
C TRP A 66 18.19 -6.69 -6.60
N SER A 67 19.13 -7.60 -6.35
CA SER A 67 18.95 -9.02 -6.62
C SER A 67 18.05 -9.63 -5.54
N GLY A 68 16.89 -10.12 -5.93
CA GLY A 68 15.90 -10.72 -5.03
C GLY A 68 14.46 -10.40 -5.45
N ASN A 69 13.53 -11.20 -4.96
CA ASN A 69 12.09 -10.96 -5.10
C ASN A 69 11.50 -10.68 -3.71
N PHE A 70 11.44 -11.69 -2.84
CA PHE A 70 10.98 -11.52 -1.46
C PHE A 70 11.70 -12.46 -0.49
N GLU A 71 11.57 -12.16 0.79
CA GLU A 71 12.01 -13.01 1.90
C GLU A 71 10.84 -13.30 2.85
N ILE A 72 10.84 -14.49 3.44
CA ILE A 72 9.95 -14.91 4.52
C ILE A 72 10.75 -14.89 5.81
N VAL A 73 10.31 -14.07 6.76
CA VAL A 73 10.92 -13.92 8.07
C VAL A 73 10.08 -14.62 9.12
N ASP A 74 10.72 -15.52 9.86
CA ASP A 74 10.20 -16.15 11.06
C ASP A 74 10.62 -15.34 12.29
N TYR A 75 9.64 -14.84 13.03
CA TYR A 75 9.82 -14.12 14.29
C TYR A 75 9.09 -14.80 15.45
N GLY A 76 8.79 -16.09 15.35
CA GLY A 76 8.06 -16.84 16.37
C GLY A 76 7.10 -17.90 15.84
N PHE A 77 7.23 -18.30 14.57
CA PHE A 77 6.48 -19.39 13.99
C PHE A 77 7.15 -20.74 14.26
N SER A 78 8.47 -20.81 14.12
CA SER A 78 9.25 -22.02 14.36
C SER A 78 10.69 -21.72 14.80
N ALA A 79 11.52 -21.19 13.90
CA ALA A 79 12.96 -21.03 14.10
C ALA A 79 13.34 -19.72 14.80
N GLY A 80 12.58 -18.66 14.55
CA GLY A 80 12.83 -17.34 15.12
C GLY A 80 12.05 -17.09 16.40
N THR A 81 12.34 -15.94 17.03
CA THR A 81 11.55 -15.39 18.13
C THR A 81 11.31 -13.90 17.88
N PRO A 82 10.40 -13.23 18.62
CA PRO A 82 10.13 -11.82 18.38
C PRO A 82 11.36 -10.94 18.56
N THR A 83 12.33 -11.34 19.39
CA THR A 83 13.58 -10.60 19.62
C THR A 83 14.77 -11.16 18.86
N ASN A 84 14.64 -12.32 18.22
CA ASN A 84 15.68 -12.95 17.40
C ASN A 84 15.06 -13.58 16.15
N PRO A 85 14.66 -12.76 15.16
CA PRO A 85 14.03 -13.25 13.94
C PRO A 85 15.04 -13.97 13.04
N THR A 86 14.56 -14.79 12.11
CA THR A 86 15.37 -15.52 11.15
C THR A 86 14.72 -15.46 9.77
N VAL A 87 15.48 -15.14 8.72
CA VAL A 87 15.03 -15.35 7.34
C VAL A 87 15.03 -16.85 7.06
N VAL A 88 13.86 -17.43 6.85
CA VAL A 88 13.69 -18.89 6.70
C VAL A 88 13.53 -19.33 5.25
N GLY A 89 13.10 -18.43 4.37
CA GLY A 89 12.98 -18.69 2.94
C GLY A 89 13.13 -17.41 2.14
N SER A 90 13.55 -17.55 0.90
CA SER A 90 13.69 -16.45 -0.05
C SER A 90 13.45 -16.92 -1.47
N VAL A 91 13.07 -15.97 -2.31
CA VAL A 91 12.89 -16.14 -3.74
C VAL A 91 13.67 -15.04 -4.43
N SER A 92 14.44 -15.40 -5.47
CA SER A 92 15.34 -14.49 -6.18
C SER A 92 15.08 -14.40 -7.68
N ASP A 93 14.11 -15.13 -8.20
CA ASP A 93 13.64 -14.97 -9.57
C ASP A 93 12.60 -13.84 -9.68
N GLY A 94 12.70 -13.05 -10.74
CA GLY A 94 11.82 -11.90 -10.95
C GLY A 94 12.21 -10.67 -10.12
N LYS A 95 11.40 -9.62 -10.22
CA LYS A 95 11.55 -8.35 -9.50
C LYS A 95 10.18 -7.90 -9.02
N SER A 96 9.91 -8.06 -7.73
CA SER A 96 8.68 -7.54 -7.13
C SER A 96 8.82 -6.09 -6.67
N HIS A 97 7.71 -5.36 -6.68
CA HIS A 97 7.57 -4.09 -5.97
C HIS A 97 6.98 -4.31 -4.58
N ASN A 98 5.81 -4.93 -4.56
CA ASN A 98 4.98 -5.12 -3.38
C ASN A 98 4.60 -6.60 -3.22
N VAL A 99 4.30 -6.97 -1.99
CA VAL A 99 3.87 -8.33 -1.64
C VAL A 99 2.52 -8.28 -0.94
N ARG A 100 1.67 -9.28 -1.19
CA ARG A 100 0.39 -9.42 -0.51
C ARG A 100 0.10 -10.88 -0.19
N PRO A 101 0.22 -11.31 1.07
CA PRO A 101 -0.19 -12.64 1.46
C PRO A 101 -1.72 -12.75 1.40
N HIS A 102 -2.20 -13.93 1.03
CA HIS A 102 -3.61 -14.24 1.16
C HIS A 102 -3.99 -14.27 2.65
N PRO A 103 -5.13 -13.67 3.06
CA PRO A 103 -5.50 -13.46 4.46
C PRO A 103 -5.67 -14.75 5.27
N THR A 104 -6.00 -15.87 4.63
CA THR A 104 -6.35 -17.14 5.31
C THR A 104 -5.66 -18.39 4.76
N LYS A 105 -4.86 -18.25 3.70
CA LYS A 105 -4.24 -19.37 2.99
C LYS A 105 -2.74 -19.09 2.83
N PRO A 106 -1.88 -20.11 2.81
CA PRO A 106 -0.44 -19.92 2.62
C PRO A 106 -0.12 -19.68 1.13
N VAL A 107 -0.64 -18.58 0.60
CA VAL A 107 -0.41 -18.09 -0.76
C VAL A 107 0.13 -16.68 -0.65
N LEU A 108 1.14 -16.35 -1.45
CA LEU A 108 1.71 -15.01 -1.55
C LEU A 108 1.58 -14.50 -2.98
N TYR A 109 1.07 -13.29 -3.13
CA TYR A 109 1.08 -12.57 -4.40
C TYR A 109 2.23 -11.57 -4.41
N THR A 110 2.96 -11.48 -5.52
CA THR A 110 4.06 -10.50 -5.68
C THR A 110 3.84 -9.68 -6.94
N MET A 111 3.71 -8.36 -6.79
CA MET A 111 3.48 -7.46 -7.92
C MET A 111 4.79 -7.18 -8.66
N ASN A 112 4.83 -7.42 -9.96
CA ASN A 112 6.02 -7.20 -10.78
C ASN A 112 6.05 -5.78 -11.33
N TYR A 113 7.20 -5.11 -11.18
CA TYR A 113 7.40 -3.73 -11.66
C TYR A 113 8.36 -3.72 -12.85
N GLY A 114 7.81 -3.96 -14.03
CA GLY A 114 8.56 -3.90 -15.29
C GLY A 114 7.62 -3.71 -16.47
N LEU A 115 7.99 -2.84 -17.42
CA LEU A 115 7.14 -2.55 -18.59
C LEU A 115 6.86 -3.79 -19.44
N GLU A 116 7.77 -4.76 -19.42
CA GLU A 116 7.69 -6.04 -20.14
C GLU A 116 7.34 -7.23 -19.24
N SER A 117 7.19 -7.01 -17.93
CA SER A 117 6.80 -8.04 -16.96
C SER A 117 5.29 -8.17 -16.93
N ASN A 118 4.77 -9.40 -16.85
CA ASN A 118 3.35 -9.59 -16.54
C ASN A 118 3.06 -9.13 -15.11
N GLY A 119 1.82 -8.75 -14.86
CA GLY A 119 1.37 -8.09 -13.63
C GLY A 119 1.91 -8.67 -12.33
N PHE A 120 1.55 -9.89 -11.96
CA PHE A 120 1.92 -10.45 -10.67
C PHE A 120 2.16 -11.96 -10.72
N ASP A 121 2.95 -12.43 -9.76
CA ASP A 121 3.21 -13.85 -9.56
C ASP A 121 2.43 -14.38 -8.36
N VAL A 122 2.07 -15.67 -8.42
CA VAL A 122 1.43 -16.39 -7.33
C VAL A 122 2.40 -17.44 -6.80
N TYR A 123 2.64 -17.45 -5.49
CA TYR A 123 3.51 -18.41 -4.82
C TYR A 123 2.74 -19.23 -3.79
N ASP A 124 3.03 -20.53 -3.75
CA ASP A 124 2.72 -21.41 -2.61
C ASP A 124 3.80 -21.22 -1.55
N VAL A 125 3.38 -20.80 -0.35
CA VAL A 125 4.27 -20.59 0.80
C VAL A 125 3.90 -21.50 1.98
N SER A 126 3.24 -22.63 1.69
CA SER A 126 2.83 -23.61 2.71
C SER A 126 4.02 -24.08 3.55
N ASP A 127 5.14 -24.36 2.90
CA ASP A 127 6.45 -24.48 3.55
C ASP A 127 7.18 -23.12 3.42
N PRO A 128 7.34 -22.36 4.53
CA PRO A 128 8.01 -21.05 4.46
C PRO A 128 9.50 -21.16 4.12
N THR A 129 10.11 -22.35 4.20
CA THR A 129 11.51 -22.59 3.84
C THR A 129 11.71 -22.93 2.38
N SER A 130 10.64 -23.28 1.67
CA SER A 130 10.69 -23.64 0.25
C SER A 130 9.49 -23.05 -0.53
N PRO A 131 9.45 -21.72 -0.73
CA PRO A 131 8.42 -21.09 -1.56
C PRO A 131 8.46 -21.60 -2.99
N ARG A 132 7.29 -21.74 -3.63
CA ARG A 132 7.18 -22.27 -4.99
C ARG A 132 6.24 -21.43 -5.85
N LYS A 133 6.76 -20.88 -6.97
CA LYS A 133 5.93 -20.17 -7.96
C LYS A 133 4.90 -21.12 -8.57
N LEU A 134 3.65 -20.71 -8.59
CA LEU A 134 2.50 -21.44 -9.13
C LEU A 134 2.12 -20.95 -10.52
N GLY A 135 2.24 -19.64 -10.75
CA GLY A 135 1.86 -19.02 -12.00
C GLY A 135 2.19 -17.54 -12.02
N GLU A 136 1.97 -16.94 -13.18
CA GLU A 136 2.19 -15.53 -13.50
C GLU A 136 0.96 -15.02 -14.25
N TYR A 137 0.45 -13.87 -13.86
CA TYR A 137 -0.88 -13.39 -14.22
C TYR A 137 -0.88 -11.91 -14.59
N GLY A 138 -1.89 -11.53 -15.38
CA GLY A 138 -2.14 -10.16 -15.82
C GLY A 138 -1.35 -9.74 -17.05
N PRO A 139 -1.70 -8.58 -17.65
CA PRO A 139 -1.01 -8.06 -18.82
C PRO A 139 0.40 -7.59 -18.48
N GLN A 140 1.20 -7.35 -19.53
CA GLN A 140 2.47 -6.65 -19.39
C GLN A 140 2.27 -5.20 -18.97
N GLY A 141 3.08 -4.74 -18.02
CA GLY A 141 3.07 -3.37 -17.54
C GLY A 141 3.69 -3.26 -16.15
N ALA A 142 4.08 -2.05 -15.76
CA ALA A 142 4.59 -1.79 -14.43
C ALA A 142 3.44 -1.85 -13.41
N GLY A 143 3.20 -3.04 -12.87
CA GLY A 143 2.36 -3.25 -11.72
C GLY A 143 2.94 -2.55 -10.49
N HIS A 144 2.07 -1.92 -9.70
CA HIS A 144 2.48 -1.12 -8.55
C HIS A 144 2.10 -1.79 -7.23
N ASP A 145 0.81 -2.03 -7.02
CA ASP A 145 0.31 -2.61 -5.77
C ASP A 145 -0.81 -3.63 -6.00
N ILE A 146 -0.98 -4.50 -5.01
CA ILE A 146 -1.91 -5.62 -5.00
C ILE A 146 -2.60 -5.69 -3.64
N ASN A 147 -3.93 -5.68 -3.65
CA ASN A 147 -4.73 -5.78 -2.43
C ASN A 147 -5.80 -6.86 -2.54
N VAL A 148 -6.07 -7.52 -1.42
CA VAL A 148 -7.04 -8.62 -1.31
C VAL A 148 -8.22 -8.13 -0.46
N ASP A 149 -9.43 -8.31 -0.97
CA ASP A 149 -10.67 -8.32 -0.20
C ASP A 149 -10.87 -9.72 0.40
N PRO A 150 -10.67 -9.90 1.72
CA PRO A 150 -10.83 -11.20 2.36
C PRO A 150 -12.28 -11.68 2.43
N GLU A 151 -13.26 -10.78 2.33
CA GLU A 151 -14.68 -11.12 2.49
C GLU A 151 -15.28 -11.67 1.20
N ARG A 152 -14.75 -11.23 0.07
CA ARG A 152 -15.29 -11.52 -1.27
C ARG A 152 -14.36 -12.36 -2.14
N ASP A 153 -13.18 -12.71 -1.62
CA ASP A 153 -12.10 -13.38 -2.35
C ASP A 153 -11.79 -12.62 -3.67
N LEU A 154 -11.60 -11.31 -3.57
CA LEU A 154 -11.24 -10.46 -4.71
C LEU A 154 -9.83 -9.90 -4.57
N LEU A 155 -9.20 -9.67 -5.71
CA LEU A 155 -7.88 -9.07 -5.81
C LEU A 155 -7.94 -7.82 -6.68
N CYS A 156 -7.41 -6.69 -6.21
CA CYS A 156 -7.21 -5.49 -7.01
C CYS A 156 -5.73 -5.32 -7.31
N CYS A 157 -5.37 -5.29 -8.60
CA CYS A 157 -4.01 -5.04 -9.08
C CYS A 157 -3.94 -3.69 -9.79
N ALA A 158 -3.13 -2.76 -9.29
CA ALA A 158 -2.92 -1.44 -9.89
C ALA A 158 -1.67 -1.42 -10.80
N TYR A 159 -1.76 -0.73 -11.93
CA TYR A 159 -0.72 -0.63 -12.95
C TYR A 159 -0.43 0.84 -13.25
N GLN A 160 0.81 1.26 -12.97
CA GLN A 160 1.21 2.67 -13.00
C GLN A 160 1.59 3.13 -14.42
N SER A 161 2.21 2.24 -15.22
CA SER A 161 2.71 2.58 -16.56
C SER A 161 2.88 1.35 -17.44
N GLY A 162 3.06 1.55 -18.75
CA GLY A 162 3.27 0.50 -19.74
C GLY A 162 2.10 0.35 -20.69
N GLN A 163 1.90 -0.87 -21.21
CA GLN A 163 0.83 -1.16 -22.18
C GLN A 163 -0.57 -1.03 -21.57
N PHE A 164 -0.69 -1.23 -20.26
CA PHE A 164 -1.92 -1.06 -19.50
C PHE A 164 -1.66 -0.12 -18.32
N ILE A 165 -2.55 0.85 -18.12
CA ILE A 165 -2.56 1.78 -16.99
C ILE A 165 -3.97 1.79 -16.41
N GLY A 166 -4.09 1.66 -15.09
CA GLY A 166 -5.37 1.54 -14.39
C GLY A 166 -5.35 0.35 -13.44
N PHE A 167 -6.47 -0.34 -13.27
CA PHE A 167 -6.55 -1.50 -12.38
C PHE A 167 -7.33 -2.66 -12.97
N ILE A 168 -7.06 -3.86 -12.46
CA ILE A 168 -7.73 -5.10 -12.82
C ILE A 168 -8.22 -5.78 -11.54
N ILE A 169 -9.45 -6.28 -11.57
CA ILE A 169 -10.06 -7.07 -10.51
C ILE A 169 -10.02 -8.55 -10.90
N TYR A 170 -9.50 -9.39 -10.02
CA TYR A 170 -9.50 -10.85 -10.17
C TYR A 170 -10.37 -11.52 -9.09
N ASP A 171 -11.03 -12.61 -9.47
CA ASP A 171 -11.55 -13.65 -8.58
C ASP A 171 -10.37 -14.46 -8.05
N VAL A 172 -10.28 -14.59 -6.73
CA VAL A 172 -9.29 -15.42 -6.03
C VAL A 172 -9.94 -16.40 -5.06
N SER A 173 -11.18 -16.84 -5.33
CA SER A 173 -11.85 -17.92 -4.59
C SER A 173 -11.04 -19.21 -4.57
N ASP A 174 -10.30 -19.50 -5.66
CA ASP A 174 -9.07 -20.29 -5.60
C ASP A 174 -7.86 -19.35 -5.66
N PRO A 175 -7.21 -19.05 -4.51
CA PRO A 175 -6.11 -18.09 -4.47
C PRO A 175 -4.87 -18.57 -5.21
N ARG A 176 -4.80 -19.87 -5.55
CA ARG A 176 -3.70 -20.43 -6.35
C ARG A 176 -3.91 -20.23 -7.85
N ASN A 177 -5.12 -19.88 -8.29
CA ASN A 177 -5.45 -19.73 -9.69
C ASN A 177 -6.39 -18.52 -9.95
N PRO A 178 -5.87 -17.28 -9.82
CA PRO A 178 -6.65 -16.07 -10.06
C PRO A 178 -7.28 -16.02 -11.46
N THR A 179 -8.52 -15.52 -11.54
CA THR A 179 -9.24 -15.32 -12.80
C THR A 179 -9.70 -13.89 -12.94
N GLU A 180 -9.39 -13.23 -14.06
CA GLU A 180 -9.81 -11.85 -14.28
C GLU A 180 -11.33 -11.73 -14.39
N ILE A 181 -11.92 -10.77 -13.65
CA ILE A 181 -13.35 -10.45 -13.71
C ILE A 181 -13.59 -9.20 -14.57
N GLY A 182 -12.82 -8.15 -14.34
CA GLY A 182 -13.00 -6.85 -14.98
C GLY A 182 -11.83 -5.91 -14.74
N ARG A 183 -11.83 -4.78 -15.44
CA ARG A 183 -10.76 -3.81 -15.40
C ARG A 183 -11.26 -2.42 -15.70
N PHE A 184 -10.50 -1.41 -15.30
CA PHE A 184 -10.72 -0.03 -15.69
C PHE A 184 -9.44 0.53 -16.32
N ASP A 185 -9.54 0.90 -17.59
CA ASP A 185 -8.42 1.35 -18.43
C ASP A 185 -8.36 2.89 -18.47
N TYR A 186 -7.24 3.44 -17.99
CA TYR A 186 -6.99 4.88 -17.93
C TYR A 186 -6.64 5.48 -19.29
N THR A 187 -6.16 4.68 -20.25
CA THR A 187 -5.65 5.19 -21.54
C THR A 187 -6.70 5.86 -22.42
N LYS A 188 -7.99 5.66 -22.10
CA LYS A 188 -9.13 6.25 -22.82
C LYS A 188 -9.81 7.38 -22.03
N ARG A 189 -9.19 7.85 -20.97
CA ARG A 189 -9.72 8.87 -20.05
C ARG A 189 -8.91 10.15 -20.15
N LYS A 190 -9.48 11.25 -19.63
CA LYS A 190 -8.77 12.53 -19.50
C LYS A 190 -7.52 12.31 -18.66
N SER A 191 -6.36 12.66 -19.20
CA SER A 191 -5.09 12.54 -18.47
C SER A 191 -4.85 13.80 -17.63
N TYR A 192 -3.92 13.70 -16.69
CA TYR A 192 -3.53 14.86 -15.88
C TYR A 192 -2.78 15.94 -16.67
N ASP A 193 -2.31 15.64 -17.89
CA ASP A 193 -1.68 16.64 -18.76
C ASP A 193 -2.75 17.59 -19.35
N GLU A 194 -4.01 17.18 -19.33
CA GLU A 194 -5.17 17.92 -19.82
C GLU A 194 -6.03 18.51 -18.69
N ALA A 195 -5.66 18.29 -17.43
CA ALA A 195 -6.45 18.66 -16.25
C ALA A 195 -5.85 19.86 -15.49
N ASN A 196 -6.72 20.62 -14.84
CA ASN A 196 -6.32 21.52 -13.76
C ASN A 196 -6.26 20.76 -12.43
N VAL A 197 -5.58 21.33 -11.43
CA VAL A 197 -5.57 20.78 -10.06
C VAL A 197 -7.01 20.69 -9.53
N GLY A 198 -7.39 19.51 -9.03
CA GLY A 198 -8.72 19.24 -8.50
C GLY A 198 -9.76 18.80 -9.55
N GLU A 199 -9.43 18.83 -10.84
CA GLU A 199 -10.27 18.21 -11.87
C GLU A 199 -9.98 16.70 -11.95
N GLU A 200 -11.02 15.89 -12.09
CA GLU A 200 -10.87 14.44 -12.27
C GLU A 200 -10.06 14.15 -13.54
N ALA A 201 -9.02 13.33 -13.36
CA ALA A 201 -8.15 12.83 -14.40
C ALA A 201 -7.52 11.51 -13.94
N PHE A 202 -7.00 10.73 -14.88
CA PHE A 202 -6.51 9.39 -14.63
C PHE A 202 -5.09 9.23 -15.14
N GLY A 203 -4.24 8.61 -14.32
CA GLY A 203 -2.85 8.30 -14.67
C GLY A 203 -2.09 7.76 -13.47
N ALA A 204 -1.08 6.93 -13.70
CA ALA A 204 -0.23 6.40 -12.63
C ALA A 204 -1.00 5.74 -11.48
N ALA A 205 -1.92 4.83 -11.81
CA ALA A 205 -2.66 4.04 -10.82
C ALA A 205 -1.68 3.34 -9.87
N HIS A 206 -1.83 3.58 -8.58
CA HIS A 206 -0.83 3.23 -7.59
C HIS A 206 -1.29 2.09 -6.67
N HIS A 207 -2.49 2.18 -6.12
CA HIS A 207 -3.03 1.20 -5.17
C HIS A 207 -4.55 1.30 -5.04
N GLY A 208 -5.19 0.22 -4.58
CA GLY A 208 -6.65 0.14 -4.45
C GLY A 208 -7.11 -0.62 -3.22
N HIS A 209 -8.15 -0.14 -2.56
CA HIS A 209 -8.78 -0.78 -1.39
C HIS A 209 -10.29 -0.88 -1.57
N PHE A 210 -10.84 -2.05 -1.26
CA PHE A 210 -12.28 -2.32 -1.32
C PHE A 210 -13.00 -1.82 -0.06
N ASP A 211 -14.23 -1.33 -0.21
CA ASP A 211 -15.22 -1.30 0.87
C ASP A 211 -16.30 -2.36 0.59
N PRO A 212 -16.14 -3.60 1.09
CA PRO A 212 -17.05 -4.69 0.82
C PRO A 212 -18.44 -4.51 1.48
N ARG A 213 -18.65 -3.51 2.32
CA ARG A 213 -20.00 -3.24 2.86
C ARG A 213 -20.85 -2.45 1.87
N ARG A 214 -20.20 -1.76 0.94
CA ARG A 214 -20.85 -0.78 0.06
C ARG A 214 -20.63 -1.03 -1.42
N ASP A 215 -19.92 -2.09 -1.78
CA ASP A 215 -19.57 -2.41 -3.18
C ASP A 215 -18.82 -1.26 -3.85
N LEU A 216 -17.83 -0.71 -3.13
CA LEU A 216 -16.95 0.34 -3.62
C LEU A 216 -15.49 -0.13 -3.69
N LEU A 217 -14.73 0.47 -4.60
CA LEU A 217 -13.28 0.39 -4.66
C LEU A 217 -12.73 1.81 -4.67
N VAL A 218 -11.83 2.14 -3.75
CA VAL A 218 -11.11 3.42 -3.77
C VAL A 218 -9.73 3.17 -4.36
N LEU A 219 -9.34 3.97 -5.36
CA LEU A 219 -8.03 3.89 -6.01
C LEU A 219 -7.27 5.21 -5.88
N GLY A 220 -6.02 5.16 -5.47
CA GLY A 220 -5.11 6.30 -5.48
C GLY A 220 -4.24 6.32 -6.73
N ASP A 221 -4.06 7.49 -7.31
CA ASP A 221 -3.05 7.78 -8.32
C ASP A 221 -1.82 8.43 -7.64
N GLU A 222 -0.61 7.99 -7.98
CA GLU A 222 0.64 8.53 -7.43
C GLU A 222 1.45 9.21 -8.54
N ARG A 223 1.56 10.54 -8.48
CA ARG A 223 2.32 11.30 -9.47
C ARG A 223 3.52 12.00 -8.86
N PRO A 224 4.71 11.88 -9.49
CA PRO A 224 5.91 12.52 -8.98
C PRO A 224 5.99 14.03 -9.29
N GLN A 225 5.33 14.54 -10.33
CA GLN A 225 5.36 15.96 -10.73
C GLN A 225 4.07 16.39 -11.45
N GLY A 226 3.92 17.69 -11.70
CA GLY A 226 2.81 18.28 -12.45
C GLY A 226 1.54 18.37 -11.62
N VAL A 227 0.39 18.07 -12.23
CA VAL A 227 -0.89 17.99 -11.49
C VAL A 227 -0.86 16.75 -10.59
N PRO A 228 -1.09 16.87 -9.26
CA PRO A 228 -1.07 15.73 -8.34
C PRO A 228 -2.09 14.66 -8.68
N GLY A 229 -1.77 13.41 -8.34
CA GLY A 229 -2.71 12.29 -8.42
C GLY A 229 -3.81 12.42 -7.37
N GLY A 230 -5.04 12.11 -7.78
CA GLY A 230 -6.20 12.10 -6.89
C GLY A 230 -6.57 10.71 -6.38
N LYS A 231 -7.68 10.68 -5.64
CA LYS A 231 -8.31 9.48 -5.10
C LYS A 231 -9.67 9.32 -5.77
N HIS A 232 -9.85 8.20 -6.43
CA HIS A 232 -11.04 7.85 -7.19
C HIS A 232 -11.89 6.88 -6.38
N VAL A 233 -13.20 7.13 -6.30
CA VAL A 233 -14.17 6.19 -5.76
C VAL A 233 -14.88 5.53 -6.94
N PHE A 234 -14.77 4.22 -7.05
CA PHE A 234 -15.43 3.41 -8.07
C PHE A 234 -16.61 2.66 -7.47
N ASP A 235 -17.75 2.75 -8.14
CA ASP A 235 -18.87 1.85 -8.00
C ASP A 235 -18.54 0.52 -8.71
N ILE A 236 -18.43 -0.55 -7.93
CA ILE A 236 -18.21 -1.93 -8.40
C ILE A 236 -19.41 -2.84 -8.09
N GLY A 237 -20.57 -2.25 -7.81
CA GLY A 237 -21.80 -2.93 -7.42
C GLY A 237 -22.71 -2.11 -6.48
N TRP A 238 -22.27 -0.90 -6.08
CA TRP A 238 -23.00 0.00 -5.20
C TRP A 238 -24.33 0.47 -5.83
N LYS A 239 -24.30 0.75 -7.13
CA LYS A 239 -25.48 1.25 -7.86
C LYS A 239 -25.54 0.75 -9.30
N ASN A 240 -24.79 1.39 -10.19
CA ASN A 240 -24.81 1.13 -11.63
C ASN A 240 -23.55 0.39 -12.11
N GLY A 241 -22.50 0.39 -11.30
CA GLY A 241 -21.26 -0.31 -11.55
C GLY A 241 -21.35 -1.81 -11.26
N SER A 242 -20.29 -2.52 -11.61
CA SER A 242 -20.10 -3.93 -11.28
C SER A 242 -18.61 -4.25 -11.30
N LEU A 243 -18.20 -5.38 -10.73
CA LEU A 243 -16.82 -5.87 -10.85
C LEU A 243 -16.35 -5.97 -12.31
N LYS A 244 -17.25 -6.31 -13.24
CA LYS A 244 -16.96 -6.43 -14.68
C LYS A 244 -16.88 -5.08 -15.39
N ASN A 245 -17.55 -4.06 -14.85
CA ASN A 245 -17.59 -2.72 -15.40
C ASN A 245 -17.57 -1.70 -14.25
N PRO A 246 -16.39 -1.44 -13.65
CA PRO A 246 -16.25 -0.43 -12.62
C PRO A 246 -16.59 0.95 -13.16
N VAL A 247 -17.31 1.76 -12.39
CA VAL A 247 -17.74 3.10 -12.79
C VAL A 247 -17.18 4.12 -11.79
N PRO A 248 -16.38 5.12 -12.20
CA PRO A 248 -15.97 6.19 -11.31
C PRO A 248 -17.21 7.00 -10.91
N VAL A 249 -17.37 7.25 -9.62
CA VAL A 249 -18.52 7.96 -9.06
C VAL A 249 -18.13 9.17 -8.23
N GLY A 250 -16.89 9.24 -7.73
CA GLY A 250 -16.38 10.39 -6.99
C GLY A 250 -14.88 10.53 -7.09
N PHE A 251 -14.40 11.76 -6.87
CA PHE A 251 -12.99 12.12 -6.99
C PHE A 251 -12.63 13.20 -5.96
N THR A 252 -11.47 13.07 -5.32
CA THR A 252 -10.91 14.10 -4.45
C THR A 252 -9.39 14.16 -4.60
N VAL A 253 -8.81 15.28 -4.20
CA VAL A 253 -7.36 15.47 -4.08
C VAL A 253 -6.98 15.83 -2.65
N SER A 254 -5.69 15.95 -2.37
CA SER A 254 -5.18 16.48 -1.11
C SER A 254 -5.68 17.91 -0.83
N PRO A 255 -5.95 18.29 0.44
CA PRO A 255 -6.57 19.58 0.77
C PRO A 255 -5.82 20.82 0.25
N ASN A 256 -4.49 20.79 0.24
CA ASN A 256 -3.64 21.88 -0.23
C ASN A 256 -3.01 21.58 -1.59
N ALA A 257 -3.59 20.66 -2.37
CA ALA A 257 -3.06 20.25 -3.66
C ALA A 257 -2.76 21.44 -4.57
N ARG A 258 -1.55 21.42 -5.13
CA ARG A 258 -1.02 22.40 -6.07
C ARG A 258 -0.26 21.68 -7.16
N ARG A 259 -0.09 22.35 -8.29
CA ARG A 259 0.79 21.87 -9.34
C ARG A 259 2.24 21.86 -8.82
N MET A 260 2.92 20.73 -8.99
CA MET A 260 4.34 20.54 -8.67
C MET A 260 5.17 21.01 -9.87
N GLU A 261 5.97 22.06 -9.68
CA GLU A 261 6.79 22.71 -10.72
C GLU A 261 8.29 22.41 -10.55
N ASP A 262 8.76 22.18 -9.32
CA ASP A 262 10.15 21.74 -9.05
C ASP A 262 10.27 20.21 -9.18
N GLU A 263 11.17 19.71 -10.02
CA GLU A 263 11.28 18.28 -10.35
C GLU A 263 11.69 17.38 -9.16
N TYR A 264 12.36 17.95 -8.15
CA TYR A 264 12.94 17.15 -7.07
C TYR A 264 12.42 17.52 -5.68
N ALA A 265 12.36 18.80 -5.34
CA ALA A 265 11.97 19.23 -3.99
C ALA A 265 10.45 19.13 -3.73
N GLU A 266 9.64 19.22 -4.79
CA GLU A 266 8.18 19.11 -4.73
C GLU A 266 7.68 17.72 -5.17
N ARG A 267 8.58 16.72 -5.21
CA ARG A 267 8.25 15.42 -5.78
C ARG A 267 7.23 14.69 -4.91
N PHE A 268 6.16 14.20 -5.56
CA PHE A 268 5.01 13.54 -4.93
C PHE A 268 4.19 14.46 -4.01
N ASP A 269 4.49 15.75 -3.97
CA ASP A 269 3.72 16.68 -3.15
C ASP A 269 2.24 16.57 -3.52
N TRP A 270 1.42 16.45 -2.48
CA TRP A 270 -0.03 16.41 -2.58
C TRP A 270 -0.63 15.15 -3.22
N THR A 271 0.17 14.13 -3.54
CA THR A 271 -0.36 12.83 -3.97
C THR A 271 -0.57 11.91 -2.77
N GLY A 272 -1.60 11.06 -2.80
CA GLY A 272 -1.71 9.97 -1.83
C GLY A 272 -0.70 8.88 -2.18
N HIS A 273 0.09 8.42 -1.19
CA HIS A 273 0.92 7.24 -1.36
C HIS A 273 0.11 5.99 -1.02
N HIS A 274 -0.16 5.74 0.25
CA HIS A 274 -1.03 4.63 0.63
C HIS A 274 -2.11 5.07 1.62
N PHE A 275 -3.25 4.42 1.58
CA PHE A 275 -4.41 4.67 2.42
C PHE A 275 -5.04 3.35 2.84
N ASP A 276 -5.97 3.42 3.78
CA ASP A 276 -6.85 2.30 4.08
C ASP A 276 -8.29 2.77 4.26
N ILE A 277 -9.22 1.85 4.06
CA ILE A 277 -10.65 2.10 4.29
C ILE A 277 -10.92 1.91 5.78
N VAL A 278 -11.61 2.88 6.36
CA VAL A 278 -12.04 2.80 7.75
C VAL A 278 -13.57 2.81 7.82
N PRO A 279 -14.19 1.64 8.03
CA PRO A 279 -15.62 1.56 8.29
C PRO A 279 -15.95 2.14 9.68
N LYS A 280 -16.92 3.05 9.78
CA LYS A 280 -17.36 3.61 11.07
C LYS A 280 -18.89 3.73 11.13
N GLY A 281 -19.54 2.66 11.59
CA GLY A 281 -21.00 2.55 11.47
C GLY A 281 -21.42 2.61 10.00
N GLU A 282 -22.35 3.52 9.67
CA GLU A 282 -22.78 3.76 8.29
C GLU A 282 -21.76 4.58 7.48
N ALA A 283 -20.80 5.22 8.13
CA ALA A 283 -19.78 5.99 7.45
C ALA A 283 -18.71 5.09 6.82
N THR A 284 -18.13 5.59 5.74
CA THR A 284 -16.89 5.06 5.15
C THR A 284 -15.90 6.20 5.11
N LEU A 285 -14.79 6.05 5.84
CA LEU A 285 -13.68 6.99 5.79
C LEU A 285 -12.50 6.39 5.01
N VAL A 286 -11.65 7.25 4.48
CA VAL A 286 -10.34 6.88 3.93
C VAL A 286 -9.28 7.59 4.76
N ALA A 287 -8.50 6.83 5.51
CA ALA A 287 -7.33 7.37 6.21
C ALA A 287 -6.14 7.28 5.25
N SER A 288 -5.63 8.40 4.77
CA SER A 288 -4.63 8.45 3.71
C SER A 288 -3.32 9.07 4.18
N ALA A 289 -2.21 8.46 3.80
CA ALA A 289 -0.89 9.08 3.88
C ALA A 289 -0.63 9.88 2.60
N ASP A 290 -0.74 11.21 2.72
CA ASP A 290 -0.71 12.16 1.60
C ASP A 290 0.62 12.92 1.56
N TRP A 291 1.73 12.19 1.75
CA TRP A 291 3.08 12.73 1.65
C TRP A 291 3.31 13.93 2.57
N HIS A 292 3.64 15.09 2.01
CA HIS A 292 3.82 16.38 2.69
C HIS A 292 2.55 16.98 3.34
N GLU A 293 1.38 16.37 3.11
CA GLU A 293 0.19 16.70 3.92
C GLU A 293 0.19 16.02 5.28
N GLY A 294 0.92 14.92 5.45
CA GLY A 294 0.80 14.02 6.58
C GLY A 294 -0.35 13.02 6.37
N VAL A 295 -1.05 12.67 7.44
CA VAL A 295 -2.24 11.83 7.38
C VAL A 295 -3.48 12.71 7.18
N VAL A 296 -4.28 12.40 6.16
CA VAL A 296 -5.55 13.09 5.86
C VAL A 296 -6.68 12.07 5.93
N VAL A 297 -7.77 12.42 6.62
CA VAL A 297 -8.98 11.61 6.67
C VAL A 297 -10.00 12.21 5.71
N TYR A 298 -10.54 11.37 4.84
CA TYR A 298 -11.62 11.72 3.92
C TYR A 298 -12.90 10.99 4.33
N ASP A 299 -14.02 11.70 4.33
CA ASP A 299 -15.34 11.10 4.41
C ASP A 299 -15.84 10.81 3.00
N ILE A 300 -16.13 9.53 2.72
CA ILE A 300 -16.70 9.04 1.47
C ILE A 300 -18.08 8.37 1.70
N THR A 301 -18.75 8.75 2.78
CA THR A 301 -20.10 8.27 3.11
C THR A 301 -21.07 8.57 1.98
N ASP A 302 -21.00 9.76 1.37
CA ASP A 302 -21.48 9.93 0.00
C ASP A 302 -20.30 9.67 -0.97
N PRO A 303 -20.28 8.52 -1.67
CA PRO A 303 -19.17 8.17 -2.55
C PRO A 303 -19.06 9.09 -3.76
N THR A 304 -20.07 9.94 -4.03
CA THR A 304 -20.05 10.90 -5.12
C THR A 304 -19.41 12.24 -4.76
N THR A 305 -19.21 12.50 -3.46
CA THR A 305 -18.62 13.73 -2.95
C THR A 305 -17.60 13.45 -1.84
N PRO A 306 -16.52 12.70 -2.14
CA PRO A 306 -15.47 12.43 -1.17
C PRO A 306 -14.86 13.75 -0.68
N THR A 307 -14.81 13.97 0.63
CA THR A 307 -14.42 15.26 1.22
C THR A 307 -13.38 15.08 2.33
N PRO A 308 -12.26 15.83 2.36
CA PRO A 308 -11.35 15.80 3.49
C PRO A 308 -12.02 16.39 4.74
N VAL A 309 -11.97 15.67 5.85
CA VAL A 309 -12.62 16.04 7.12
C VAL A 309 -11.65 16.26 8.26
N ASP A 310 -10.46 15.67 8.21
CA ASP A 310 -9.42 15.87 9.23
C ASP A 310 -8.02 15.70 8.64
N ARG A 311 -7.02 16.23 9.34
CA ARG A 311 -5.62 16.15 8.94
C ARG A 311 -4.68 16.23 10.14
N TYR A 312 -3.70 15.35 10.16
CA TYR A 312 -2.56 15.38 11.07
C TYR A 312 -1.25 15.44 10.31
N ARG A 313 -0.37 16.39 10.64
CA ARG A 313 0.84 16.65 9.86
C ARG A 313 1.97 15.66 10.04
N THR A 314 1.96 14.72 10.99
CA THR A 314 3.06 13.74 11.19
C THR A 314 4.48 14.34 11.23
N ASP A 315 4.65 15.55 11.78
CA ASP A 315 5.93 16.24 11.91
C ASP A 315 6.44 16.33 13.37
N ASP A 316 5.86 15.55 14.27
CA ASP A 316 6.24 15.49 15.69
C ASP A 316 7.71 15.10 15.87
N GLY A 317 8.40 15.84 16.75
CA GLY A 317 9.79 15.55 17.12
C GLY A 317 10.81 15.80 16.00
N VAL A 318 10.40 16.35 14.84
CA VAL A 318 11.30 16.54 13.68
C VAL A 318 12.55 17.36 13.99
N SER A 319 12.47 18.30 14.96
CA SER A 319 13.63 19.10 15.39
C SER A 319 14.78 18.27 15.97
N ASP A 320 14.47 17.08 16.48
CA ASP A 320 15.42 16.19 17.15
C ASP A 320 15.94 15.09 16.20
N ILE A 321 15.45 15.05 14.95
CA ILE A 321 15.79 14.04 13.96
C ILE A 321 16.90 14.54 13.05
N ARG A 322 18.00 13.79 13.00
CA ARG A 322 19.04 13.99 11.99
C ARG A 322 18.68 13.19 10.74
N VAL A 323 18.05 13.85 9.79
CA VAL A 323 17.72 13.29 8.47
C VAL A 323 19.01 13.01 7.69
N ASN A 324 19.07 11.87 7.01
CA ASN A 324 20.20 11.54 6.14
C ASN A 324 20.10 12.29 4.79
N ASP A 325 21.20 12.33 4.04
CA ASP A 325 21.26 13.07 2.78
C ASP A 325 20.34 12.48 1.68
N GLU A 326 20.00 11.19 1.76
CA GLU A 326 19.12 10.53 0.78
C GLU A 326 17.66 10.94 0.94
N VAL A 327 17.21 11.19 2.18
CA VAL A 327 15.86 11.65 2.49
C VAL A 327 15.75 13.17 2.42
N SER A 328 16.79 13.92 2.81
CA SER A 328 16.74 15.39 2.86
C SER A 328 16.58 16.07 1.50
N GLN A 329 17.01 15.41 0.42
CA GLN A 329 16.79 15.87 -0.95
C GLN A 329 15.32 15.80 -1.38
N LEU A 330 14.48 14.98 -0.72
CA LEU A 330 13.06 14.83 -1.05
C LEU A 330 12.15 15.88 -0.39
N GLY A 331 12.72 16.80 0.39
CA GLY A 331 11.95 17.87 1.04
C GLY A 331 12.14 17.90 2.55
N LYS A 332 11.06 18.16 3.29
CA LYS A 332 11.05 18.31 4.76
C LYS A 332 9.83 17.60 5.32
N ALA A 333 9.89 17.13 6.56
CA ALA A 333 8.73 16.51 7.18
C ALA A 333 7.44 17.37 7.06
N PRO A 334 6.28 16.73 6.90
CA PRO A 334 6.10 15.26 6.86
C PRO A 334 6.41 14.62 5.52
N MET A 335 6.65 13.31 5.54
CA MET A 335 6.49 12.49 4.34
C MET A 335 5.79 11.19 4.72
N ALA A 336 4.49 11.31 4.98
CA ALA A 336 3.63 10.18 5.30
C ALA A 336 3.60 9.21 4.12
N TRP A 337 3.96 7.95 4.38
CA TRP A 337 4.11 6.90 3.37
C TRP A 337 2.89 5.98 3.28
N LYS A 338 2.35 5.58 4.44
CA LYS A 338 1.25 4.62 4.52
C LYS A 338 0.48 4.71 5.83
N THR A 339 -0.83 4.53 5.74
CA THR A 339 -1.73 4.20 6.86
C THR A 339 -2.20 2.74 6.74
N GLU A 340 -2.56 2.13 7.87
CA GLU A 340 -3.23 0.84 7.92
C GLU A 340 -4.21 0.86 9.10
N TYR A 341 -5.46 0.48 8.84
CA TYR A 341 -6.51 0.41 9.86
C TYR A 341 -6.54 -0.99 10.47
N ASN A 342 -6.55 -1.04 11.80
CA ASN A 342 -6.76 -2.28 12.53
C ASN A 342 -8.17 -2.31 13.09
N GLU A 343 -9.04 -3.10 12.47
CA GLU A 343 -10.44 -3.27 12.87
C GLU A 343 -10.57 -3.88 14.29
N GLU A 344 -9.73 -4.85 14.64
CA GLU A 344 -9.84 -5.60 15.92
C GLU A 344 -9.68 -4.69 17.15
N ARG A 345 -8.89 -3.62 17.03
CA ARG A 345 -8.63 -2.65 18.10
C ARG A 345 -9.07 -1.22 17.75
N ASP A 346 -9.72 -1.03 16.59
CA ASP A 346 -10.27 0.24 16.11
C ASP A 346 -9.29 1.43 16.16
N PHE A 347 -8.10 1.26 15.57
CA PHE A 347 -7.08 2.31 15.49
C PHE A 347 -6.33 2.28 14.16
N ILE A 348 -5.71 3.40 13.81
CA ILE A 348 -4.87 3.52 12.62
C ILE A 348 -3.41 3.56 13.05
N VAL A 349 -2.54 2.86 12.32
CA VAL A 349 -1.10 3.10 12.37
C VAL A 349 -0.71 3.82 11.08
N ALA A 350 0.12 4.85 11.18
CA ALA A 350 0.75 5.48 10.01
C ALA A 350 2.27 5.44 10.12
N SER A 351 2.93 5.35 8.97
CA SER A 351 4.38 5.52 8.84
C SER A 351 4.70 6.78 8.09
N ASP A 352 5.61 7.59 8.63
CA ASP A 352 6.25 8.74 8.02
C ASP A 352 7.74 8.45 7.82
N THR A 353 8.25 8.84 6.65
CA THR A 353 9.64 8.59 6.26
C THR A 353 10.64 9.35 7.14
N PHE A 354 10.25 10.51 7.68
CA PHE A 354 11.08 11.34 8.55
C PHE A 354 10.93 10.96 10.02
N THR A 355 9.69 10.90 10.49
CA THR A 355 9.35 10.94 11.92
C THR A 355 8.93 9.58 12.48
N GLY A 356 8.86 8.54 11.65
CA GLY A 356 8.64 7.17 12.09
C GLY A 356 7.16 6.80 12.17
N LEU A 357 6.74 6.18 13.28
CA LEU A 357 5.38 5.65 13.41
C LEU A 357 4.47 6.52 14.26
N TYR A 358 3.23 6.62 13.81
CA TYR A 358 2.13 7.26 14.50
C TYR A 358 1.00 6.26 14.73
N THR A 359 0.25 6.46 15.81
CA THR A 359 -1.01 5.77 16.04
C THR A 359 -2.11 6.82 16.22
N PHE A 360 -3.29 6.53 15.71
CA PHE A 360 -4.44 7.41 15.80
C PHE A 360 -5.64 6.63 16.31
N GLU A 361 -6.34 7.21 17.29
CA GLU A 361 -7.67 6.77 17.68
C GLU A 361 -8.70 7.57 16.87
N LEU A 362 -9.73 6.88 16.39
CA LEU A 362 -10.82 7.52 15.67
C LEU A 362 -11.91 7.92 16.64
N THR A 363 -11.99 9.21 16.94
CA THR A 363 -13.06 9.79 17.76
C THR A 363 -14.36 9.91 16.95
N SER A 364 -15.48 9.73 17.63
CA SER A 364 -16.84 9.76 17.06
C SER A 364 -17.30 11.13 16.58
#